data_AF-A0A914ERU7-F1
#
_entry.id   AF-A0A914ERU7-F1
#
_cell.length_a   1.000
_cell.length_b   1.000
_cell.length_c   1.000
_cell.angle_alpha   90.00
_cell.angle_beta   90.00
_cell.angle_gamma   90.00
#
_symmetry.space_group_name_H-M   'P 1'
#
loop_
_entity.id
_entity.type
_entity.pdbx_description
1 polymer ?
#
loop_
_entity_poly.entity_id
_entity_poly.type
_entity_poly.pdbx_seq_one_letter_code
_entity_poly.pdbx_strand_id
1 'polypeptide(L)'
;MENRAYSNGSAKEDPRLSFSFSGLKRPIGENDSSSEGSSVDEHGDGVWENGRFIRNTGLNWFVTGLFVVGDLAGGGLVALPTALIQSGFYPGLIITVLMTFIVTYTAYLKPYAEMGFRALGPRVKTLVSVCIDVTQFGIATVFLLLASKNIHDFLKAFFSANISFCVVILFVAIGLLPLTFLKSPNDFWWAVVLAMCTTSLAVIFICLGSLLDYDTCEKYHKMPEFNIIDYFLALGTMLFAYGGHSAFPTIQHDMKRPDEFSKSAIMAFTSKL
;
A
#
# COMPACT_ATOMS: atom_id res chain seq x y z
N MET A 1 -40.65 2.03 -47.53
CA MET A 1 -41.06 3.39 -47.12
C MET A 1 -40.27 3.72 -45.85
N GLU A 2 -39.03 4.16 -45.99
CA GLU A 2 -38.63 5.59 -46.13
C GLU A 2 -38.68 6.31 -44.77
N ASN A 3 -37.58 6.40 -43.99
CA ASN A 3 -36.41 7.33 -43.97
C ASN A 3 -36.51 8.44 -42.89
N ARG A 4 -35.42 8.60 -42.11
CA ARG A 4 -34.58 9.82 -41.84
C ARG A 4 -33.82 9.59 -40.52
N ALA A 5 -32.49 9.57 -40.41
CA ALA A 5 -31.37 10.38 -40.92
C ALA A 5 -31.21 11.78 -40.28
N TYR A 6 -29.94 12.10 -39.95
CA TYR A 6 -29.30 13.33 -39.42
C TYR A 6 -29.10 13.41 -37.88
N SER A 7 -27.93 13.79 -37.33
CA SER A 7 -26.74 14.44 -37.92
C SER A 7 -25.46 14.15 -37.12
N ASN A 8 -24.36 14.05 -37.87
CA ASN A 8 -22.97 14.10 -37.46
C ASN A 8 -22.62 15.46 -36.82
N GLY A 9 -21.73 15.46 -35.83
CA GLY A 9 -21.09 16.63 -35.26
C GLY A 9 -19.62 16.34 -34.98
N SER A 10 -18.74 16.71 -35.91
CA SER A 10 -17.29 16.56 -35.82
C SER A 10 -16.71 17.47 -34.73
N ALA A 11 -16.04 16.88 -33.74
CA ALA A 11 -15.12 17.58 -32.86
C ALA A 11 -13.69 17.17 -33.21
N LYS A 12 -12.88 18.18 -33.49
CA LYS A 12 -11.47 18.20 -33.89
C LYS A 12 -10.62 17.34 -32.93
N GLU A 13 -9.93 16.32 -33.46
CA GLU A 13 -8.96 15.51 -32.70
C GLU A 13 -7.62 16.26 -32.59
N ASP A 14 -7.11 16.38 -31.36
CA ASP A 14 -5.75 16.84 -31.06
C ASP A 14 -4.72 15.75 -31.41
N PRO A 15 -3.69 16.03 -32.23
CA PRO A 15 -2.79 15.02 -32.80
C PRO A 15 -1.70 14.48 -31.85
N ARG A 16 -1.94 14.44 -30.52
CA ARG A 16 -0.96 13.91 -29.55
C ARG A 16 -1.47 12.77 -28.66
N LEU A 17 -2.54 12.07 -29.07
CA LEU A 17 -3.03 10.90 -28.34
C LEU A 17 -3.40 9.73 -29.27
N SER A 18 -2.52 9.43 -30.23
CA SER A 18 -2.58 8.19 -31.00
C SER A 18 -1.90 7.06 -30.22
N PHE A 19 -2.60 6.46 -29.25
CA PHE A 19 -2.31 5.09 -28.83
C PHE A 19 -3.43 4.20 -29.38
N SER A 20 -3.08 3.47 -30.43
CA SER A 20 -3.94 2.64 -31.25
C SER A 20 -4.76 1.66 -30.40
N PHE A 21 -6.08 1.79 -30.45
CA PHE A 21 -7.03 0.73 -30.08
C PHE A 21 -7.76 0.27 -31.35
N SER A 22 -6.99 -0.11 -32.38
CA SER A 22 -7.51 -0.90 -33.50
C SER A 22 -7.21 -2.36 -33.23
N GLY A 23 -8.21 -3.11 -32.78
CA GLY A 23 -8.03 -4.55 -32.54
C GLY A 23 -9.26 -5.34 -32.09
N LEU A 24 -10.37 -4.71 -31.71
CA LEU A 24 -11.57 -5.46 -31.32
C LEU A 24 -12.50 -5.69 -32.53
N LYS A 25 -12.10 -6.57 -33.44
CA LYS A 25 -13.01 -7.21 -34.40
C LYS A 25 -13.03 -8.71 -34.13
N ARG A 26 -14.11 -9.21 -33.53
CA ARG A 26 -14.38 -10.66 -33.49
C ARG A 26 -14.80 -11.11 -34.89
N PRO A 27 -14.27 -12.21 -35.44
CA PRO A 27 -14.96 -12.96 -36.47
C PRO A 27 -15.62 -14.20 -35.88
N ILE A 28 -16.82 -14.47 -36.38
CA ILE A 28 -17.55 -15.72 -36.27
C ILE A 28 -17.08 -16.60 -37.44
N GLY A 29 -16.82 -17.89 -37.18
CA GLY A 29 -17.00 -18.95 -38.19
C GLY A 29 -15.77 -19.77 -38.60
N GLU A 30 -15.89 -21.07 -38.33
CA GLU A 30 -15.46 -22.23 -39.13
C GLU A 30 -14.11 -22.92 -38.84
N ASN A 31 -14.21 -24.26 -38.77
CA ASN A 31 -13.19 -25.23 -38.43
C ASN A 31 -12.06 -25.27 -39.45
N ASP A 32 -10.82 -25.42 -38.99
CA ASP A 32 -9.94 -26.48 -39.50
C ASP A 32 -8.78 -26.76 -38.53
N SER A 33 -8.54 -28.04 -38.31
CA SER A 33 -7.45 -28.59 -37.54
C SER A 33 -6.11 -28.37 -38.25
N SER A 34 -5.21 -27.58 -37.69
CA SER A 34 -3.78 -27.68 -37.96
C SER A 34 -2.96 -27.11 -36.81
N SER A 35 -1.96 -27.89 -36.42
CA SER A 35 -1.00 -27.61 -35.36
C SER A 35 -0.15 -26.39 -35.73
N GLU A 36 -0.32 -25.27 -35.04
CA GLU A 36 0.61 -24.14 -35.15
C GLU A 36 1.03 -23.69 -33.75
N GLY A 37 2.36 -23.64 -33.57
CA GLY A 37 3.01 -23.33 -32.31
C GLY A 37 2.55 -21.98 -31.74
N SER A 38 2.42 -21.95 -30.43
CA SER A 38 2.16 -20.72 -29.66
C SER A 38 3.14 -19.64 -30.07
N SER A 39 2.67 -18.66 -30.84
CA SER A 39 3.39 -17.45 -31.18
C SER A 39 3.62 -16.67 -29.88
N VAL A 40 4.84 -16.80 -29.35
CA VAL A 40 5.36 -15.95 -28.29
C VAL A 40 5.50 -14.56 -28.90
N ASP A 41 4.46 -13.74 -28.76
CA ASP A 41 4.54 -12.32 -29.09
C ASP A 41 5.47 -11.66 -28.05
N GLU A 42 6.77 -11.65 -28.32
CA GLU A 42 7.76 -10.88 -27.56
C GLU A 42 7.50 -9.39 -27.78
N HIS A 43 6.61 -8.80 -26.97
CA HIS A 43 6.77 -7.40 -26.62
C HIS A 43 7.98 -7.31 -25.68
N GLY A 44 8.86 -6.33 -25.87
CA GLY A 44 10.10 -6.19 -25.11
C GLY A 44 9.94 -6.06 -23.58
N ASP A 45 8.71 -6.01 -23.07
CA ASP A 45 8.36 -5.98 -21.65
C ASP A 45 7.78 -7.31 -21.09
N GLY A 46 7.40 -8.30 -21.91
CA GLY A 46 6.85 -9.57 -21.43
C GLY A 46 6.37 -10.57 -22.50
N VAL A 47 5.98 -11.75 -22.04
CA VAL A 47 5.45 -12.87 -22.85
C VAL A 47 4.00 -13.15 -22.45
N TRP A 48 3.14 -13.40 -23.43
CA TRP A 48 1.81 -13.95 -23.20
C TRP A 48 1.87 -15.47 -23.14
N GLU A 49 1.60 -16.05 -21.96
CA GLU A 49 1.56 -17.50 -21.75
C GLU A 49 0.15 -17.91 -21.31
N ASN A 50 -0.53 -18.76 -22.09
CA ASN A 50 -1.90 -19.23 -21.78
C ASN A 50 -2.92 -18.10 -21.55
N GLY A 51 -2.87 -17.03 -22.37
CA GLY A 51 -3.77 -15.87 -22.24
C GLY A 51 -3.48 -14.96 -21.04
N ARG A 52 -2.34 -15.14 -20.37
CA ARG A 52 -1.88 -14.31 -19.25
C ARG A 52 -0.61 -13.57 -19.62
N PHE A 53 -0.53 -12.30 -19.25
CA PHE A 53 0.65 -11.48 -19.47
C PHE A 53 1.68 -11.70 -18.37
N ILE A 54 2.89 -12.11 -18.72
CA ILE A 54 4.01 -12.32 -17.81
C ILE A 54 5.12 -11.36 -18.21
N ARG A 55 5.53 -10.49 -17.28
CA ARG A 55 6.67 -9.60 -17.53
C ARG A 55 7.99 -10.36 -17.43
N ASN A 56 9.00 -9.92 -18.18
CA ASN A 56 10.33 -10.55 -18.13
C ASN A 56 11.08 -10.20 -16.84
N THR A 57 10.83 -9.01 -16.30
CA THR A 57 11.38 -8.49 -15.05
C THR A 57 10.24 -8.04 -14.12
N GLY A 58 10.40 -8.26 -12.82
CA GLY A 58 9.43 -7.87 -11.81
C GLY A 58 9.51 -8.73 -10.55
N LEU A 59 8.80 -8.33 -9.51
CA LEU A 59 8.81 -9.02 -8.22
C LEU A 59 8.05 -10.35 -8.30
N ASN A 60 8.55 -11.35 -7.57
CA ASN A 60 7.82 -12.59 -7.29
C ASN A 60 6.68 -12.32 -6.29
N TRP A 61 5.64 -13.16 -6.32
CA TRP A 61 4.49 -13.06 -5.40
C TRP A 61 4.89 -13.13 -3.92
N PHE A 62 5.91 -13.92 -3.57
CA PHE A 62 6.37 -14.04 -2.18
C PHE A 62 7.02 -12.74 -1.67
N VAL A 63 7.97 -12.20 -2.45
CA VAL A 63 8.64 -10.93 -2.14
C VAL A 63 7.61 -9.81 -2.07
N THR A 64 6.67 -9.78 -3.02
CA THR A 64 5.54 -8.84 -3.01
C THR A 64 4.70 -8.96 -1.73
N GLY A 65 4.47 -10.19 -1.25
CA GLY A 65 3.80 -10.42 0.03
C GLY A 65 4.56 -9.78 1.19
N LEU A 66 5.88 -9.94 1.25
CA LEU A 66 6.72 -9.29 2.26
C LEU A 66 6.70 -7.76 2.17
N PHE A 67 6.65 -7.18 0.97
CA PHE A 67 6.46 -5.74 0.79
C PHE A 67 5.11 -5.27 1.36
N VAL A 68 4.02 -5.99 1.07
CA VAL A 68 2.69 -5.67 1.60
C VAL A 68 2.67 -5.83 3.12
N VAL A 69 3.31 -6.87 3.69
CA VAL A 69 3.44 -6.99 5.14
C VAL A 69 4.23 -5.81 5.72
N GLY A 70 5.36 -5.45 5.12
CA GLY A 70 6.20 -4.36 5.58
C GLY A 70 5.49 -3.00 5.58
N ASP A 71 4.71 -2.72 4.54
CA ASP A 71 3.87 -1.51 4.44
C ASP A 71 2.83 -1.47 5.56
N LEU A 72 2.16 -2.60 5.82
CA LEU A 72 1.13 -2.74 6.86
C LEU A 72 1.71 -2.81 8.29
N ALA A 73 2.94 -3.27 8.47
CA ALA A 73 3.62 -3.46 9.76
C ALA A 73 4.39 -2.20 10.22
N GLY A 74 4.30 -1.09 9.48
CA GLY A 74 5.03 0.14 9.75
C GLY A 74 4.62 0.90 11.02
N GLY A 75 4.95 2.19 11.04
CA GLY A 75 4.83 3.06 12.21
C GLY A 75 3.45 3.13 12.88
N GLY A 76 2.37 2.84 12.15
CA GLY A 76 1.03 2.77 12.73
C GLY A 76 0.85 1.63 13.73
N LEU A 77 1.56 0.50 13.57
CA LEU A 77 1.50 -0.61 14.52
C LEU A 77 2.12 -0.24 15.87
N VAL A 78 3.21 0.54 15.87
CA VAL A 78 3.90 0.99 17.10
C VAL A 78 3.04 1.96 17.90
N ALA A 79 2.20 2.76 17.23
CA ALA A 79 1.27 3.68 17.87
C ALA A 79 -0.06 3.02 18.30
N LEU A 80 -0.33 1.79 17.85
CA LEU A 80 -1.58 1.08 18.08
C LEU A 80 -1.86 0.79 19.57
N PRO A 81 -0.90 0.36 20.41
CA PRO A 81 -1.15 0.14 21.83
C PRO A 81 -1.61 1.41 22.54
N THR A 82 -0.99 2.55 22.23
CA THR A 82 -1.37 3.86 22.79
C THR A 82 -2.78 4.27 22.33
N ALA A 83 -3.10 4.06 21.05
CA ALA A 83 -4.43 4.33 20.51
C ALA A 83 -5.51 3.43 21.14
N LEU A 84 -5.22 2.14 21.35
CA LEU A 84 -6.13 1.20 22.01
C LEU A 84 -6.49 1.67 23.43
N ILE A 85 -5.48 2.04 24.22
CA ILE A 85 -5.69 2.51 25.61
C ILE A 85 -6.48 3.82 25.63
N GLN A 86 -6.18 4.77 24.74
CA GLN A 86 -6.91 6.06 24.63
C GLN A 86 -8.37 5.88 24.22
N SER A 87 -8.66 4.92 23.34
CA SER A 87 -10.05 4.64 22.91
C SER A 87 -10.86 3.87 23.95
N GLY A 88 -10.21 3.32 24.98
CA GLY A 88 -10.74 2.30 25.87
C GLY A 88 -10.44 0.90 25.35
N PHE A 89 -10.05 -0.02 26.24
CA PHE A 89 -9.58 -1.36 25.87
C PHE A 89 -10.61 -2.16 25.04
N TYR A 90 -11.83 -2.31 25.56
CA TYR A 90 -12.90 -3.05 24.88
C TYR A 90 -13.37 -2.41 23.58
N PRO A 91 -13.77 -1.11 23.53
CA PRO A 91 -14.19 -0.48 22.28
C PRO A 91 -13.05 -0.42 21.25
N GLY A 92 -11.80 -0.14 21.68
CA GLY A 92 -10.64 -0.15 20.80
C GLY A 92 -10.38 -1.51 20.15
N LEU A 93 -10.49 -2.59 20.93
CA LEU A 93 -10.34 -3.97 20.43
C LEU A 93 -11.41 -4.29 19.38
N ILE A 94 -12.68 -3.98 19.66
CA ILE A 94 -13.79 -4.21 18.72
C ILE A 94 -13.55 -3.48 17.40
N ILE A 95 -13.13 -2.22 17.46
CA ILE A 95 -12.86 -1.39 16.27
C ILE A 95 -11.67 -1.95 15.49
N THR A 96 -10.61 -2.38 16.18
CA THR A 96 -9.40 -2.95 15.56
C THR A 96 -9.73 -4.25 14.80
N VAL A 97 -10.52 -5.14 15.41
CA VAL A 97 -10.98 -6.38 14.76
C VAL A 97 -11.86 -6.06 13.55
N LEU A 98 -12.83 -5.16 13.70
CA LEU A 98 -13.73 -4.76 12.62
C LEU A 98 -12.99 -4.10 11.45
N MET A 99 -12.02 -3.22 11.73
CA MET A 99 -11.14 -2.62 10.72
C MET A 99 -10.34 -3.69 10.00
N THR A 100 -9.80 -4.67 10.72
CA THR A 100 -9.04 -5.80 10.11
C THR A 100 -9.89 -6.56 9.10
N PHE A 101 -11.15 -6.89 9.44
CA PHE A 101 -12.06 -7.57 8.52
C PHE A 101 -12.39 -6.73 7.28
N ILE A 102 -12.71 -5.45 7.46
CA ILE A 102 -13.05 -4.54 6.35
C ILE A 102 -11.85 -4.39 5.40
N VAL A 103 -10.67 -4.12 5.95
CA VAL A 103 -9.42 -3.91 5.22
C VAL A 103 -9.05 -5.17 4.43
N THR A 104 -9.13 -6.34 5.07
CA THR A 104 -8.90 -7.64 4.40
C THR A 104 -9.87 -7.87 3.24
N TYR A 105 -11.16 -7.58 3.44
CA TYR A 105 -12.17 -7.68 2.38
C TYR A 105 -11.86 -6.73 1.22
N THR A 106 -11.48 -5.48 1.52
CA THR A 106 -11.16 -4.50 0.49
C THR A 106 -9.87 -4.81 -0.27
N ALA A 107 -8.87 -5.42 0.37
CA ALA A 107 -7.63 -5.85 -0.28
C ALA A 107 -7.85 -6.92 -1.36
N TYR A 108 -8.88 -7.74 -1.19
CA TYR A 108 -9.27 -8.75 -2.16
C TYR A 108 -9.95 -8.14 -3.40
N LEU A 109 -10.59 -6.96 -3.24
CA LEU A 109 -11.26 -6.27 -4.34
C LEU A 109 -10.24 -5.65 -5.30
N LYS A 110 -10.65 -5.52 -6.57
CA LYS A 110 -9.86 -4.86 -7.62
C LYS A 110 -9.57 -3.40 -7.25
N PRO A 111 -8.50 -2.79 -7.80
CA PRO A 111 -8.11 -1.42 -7.45
C PRO A 111 -9.25 -0.40 -7.65
N TYR A 112 -9.42 0.48 -6.67
CA TYR A 112 -10.54 1.43 -6.59
C TYR A 112 -10.71 2.32 -7.83
N ALA A 113 -9.60 2.77 -8.42
CA ALA A 113 -9.64 3.63 -9.60
C ALA A 113 -10.24 2.93 -10.83
N GLU A 114 -10.02 1.62 -10.97
CA GLU A 114 -10.57 0.83 -12.06
C GLU A 114 -12.06 0.52 -11.85
N MET A 115 -12.47 0.26 -10.60
CA MET A 115 -13.89 0.11 -10.25
C MET A 115 -14.66 1.41 -10.50
N GLY A 116 -14.12 2.55 -10.06
CA GLY A 116 -14.71 3.87 -10.27
C GLY A 116 -14.81 4.24 -11.75
N PHE A 117 -13.80 3.90 -12.56
CA PHE A 117 -13.82 4.10 -14.00
C PHE A 117 -14.96 3.33 -14.68
N ARG A 118 -15.12 2.04 -14.34
CA ARG A 118 -16.14 1.18 -14.96
C ARG A 118 -17.55 1.51 -14.51
N ALA A 119 -17.72 2.03 -13.29
CA ALA A 119 -19.04 2.34 -12.74
C ALA A 119 -19.54 3.74 -13.12
N LEU A 120 -18.66 4.76 -13.11
CA LEU A 120 -19.05 6.18 -13.14
C LEU A 120 -18.26 7.00 -14.19
N GLY A 121 -17.39 6.36 -14.97
CA GLY A 121 -16.66 6.99 -16.06
C GLY A 121 -15.35 7.70 -15.65
N PRO A 122 -14.72 8.43 -16.59
CA PRO A 122 -13.36 8.94 -16.43
C PRO A 122 -13.21 10.03 -15.36
N ARG A 123 -14.25 10.82 -15.08
CA ARG A 123 -14.15 11.91 -14.09
C ARG A 123 -13.98 11.38 -12.66
N VAL A 124 -14.70 10.32 -12.31
CA VAL A 124 -14.58 9.69 -10.99
C VAL A 124 -13.23 8.99 -10.84
N LYS A 125 -12.71 8.37 -11.91
CA LYS A 125 -11.33 7.84 -11.92
C LYS A 125 -10.30 8.90 -11.54
N THR A 126 -10.36 10.09 -12.17
CA THR A 126 -9.44 11.19 -11.86
C THR A 126 -9.60 11.68 -10.42
N LEU A 127 -10.83 11.84 -9.93
CA LEU A 127 -11.10 12.26 -8.55
C LEU A 127 -10.50 11.26 -7.53
N VAL A 128 -10.71 9.96 -7.74
CA VAL A 128 -10.18 8.90 -6.87
C VAL A 128 -8.65 8.90 -6.90
N SER A 129 -8.04 9.08 -8.09
CA SER A 129 -6.58 9.17 -8.22
C SER A 129 -6.01 10.34 -7.42
N VAL A 130 -6.59 11.54 -7.54
CA VAL A 130 -6.15 12.72 -6.80
C VAL A 130 -6.27 12.52 -5.29
N CYS A 131 -7.35 11.88 -4.82
CA CYS A 131 -7.53 11.56 -3.40
C CYS A 131 -6.44 10.60 -2.88
N ILE A 132 -6.09 9.60 -3.68
CA ILE A 132 -5.01 8.64 -3.37
C ILE A 132 -3.67 9.36 -3.28
N ASP A 133 -3.36 10.24 -4.24
CA ASP A 133 -2.09 10.97 -4.29
C ASP A 133 -1.92 11.90 -3.07
N VAL A 134 -2.98 12.61 -2.68
CA VAL A 134 -3.00 13.46 -1.47
C VAL A 134 -2.80 12.63 -0.20
N THR A 135 -3.46 11.46 -0.12
CA THR A 135 -3.30 10.55 1.02
C THR A 135 -1.88 10.03 1.13
N GLN A 136 -1.27 9.64 0.00
CA GLN A 136 0.10 9.13 -0.04
C GLN A 136 1.12 10.20 0.39
N PHE A 137 0.93 11.45 -0.01
CA PHE A 137 1.75 12.57 0.45
C PHE A 137 1.64 12.78 1.97
N GLY A 138 0.43 12.66 2.52
CA GLY A 138 0.20 12.72 3.97
C GLY A 138 0.93 11.60 4.73
N ILE A 139 0.82 10.36 4.25
CA ILE A 139 1.50 9.19 4.85
C ILE A 139 3.03 9.39 4.82
N ALA A 140 3.59 9.84 3.70
CA ALA A 140 5.02 10.12 3.58
C ALA A 140 5.48 11.17 4.62
N THR A 141 4.69 12.22 4.82
CA THR A 141 4.97 13.26 5.83
C THR A 141 4.95 12.70 7.25
N VAL A 142 3.96 11.87 7.58
CA VAL A 142 3.85 11.25 8.92
C VAL A 142 5.02 10.30 9.18
N PHE A 143 5.43 9.49 8.21
CA PHE A 143 6.60 8.62 8.38
C PHE A 143 7.90 9.40 8.56
N LEU A 144 8.06 10.51 7.85
CA LEU A 144 9.21 11.40 8.01
C LEU A 144 9.26 11.99 9.43
N LEU A 145 8.12 12.45 9.95
CA LEU A 145 7.99 12.95 11.32
C LEU A 145 8.31 11.85 12.35
N LEU A 146 7.77 10.65 12.18
CA LEU A 146 7.99 9.52 13.09
C LEU A 146 9.46 9.09 13.11
N ALA A 147 10.09 8.97 11.94
CA ALA A 147 11.51 8.65 11.83
C ALA A 147 12.39 9.70 12.53
N SER A 148 12.07 10.97 12.31
CA SER A 148 12.79 12.09 12.94
C SER A 148 12.65 12.08 14.46
N LYS A 149 11.46 11.71 14.98
CA LYS A 149 11.22 11.61 16.43
C LYS A 149 12.04 10.48 17.05
N ASN A 150 12.01 9.30 16.44
CA ASN A 150 12.80 8.16 16.90
C ASN A 150 14.31 8.47 16.89
N ILE A 151 14.81 9.15 15.86
CA ILE A 151 16.23 9.55 15.78
C ILE A 151 16.56 10.61 16.84
N HIS A 152 15.69 11.61 17.05
CA HIS A 152 15.88 12.61 18.09
C HIS A 152 15.96 11.97 19.49
N ASP A 153 15.03 11.07 19.82
CA ASP A 153 15.00 10.37 21.10
C ASP A 153 16.23 9.47 21.28
N PHE A 154 16.68 8.79 20.22
CA PHE A 154 17.92 8.02 20.22
C PHE A 154 19.16 8.90 20.49
N LEU A 155 19.28 10.04 19.79
CA LEU A 155 20.42 10.96 19.97
C LEU A 155 20.46 11.53 21.39
N LYS A 156 19.30 11.84 21.96
CA LYS A 156 19.18 12.33 23.34
C LYS A 156 19.57 11.25 24.35
N ALA A 157 19.14 10.00 24.13
CA ALA A 157 19.41 8.88 25.05
C ALA A 157 20.88 8.44 25.06
N PHE A 158 21.53 8.34 23.90
CA PHE A 158 22.89 7.80 23.79
C PHE A 158 24.00 8.86 23.81
N PHE A 159 23.77 10.03 23.19
CA PHE A 159 24.80 11.05 23.04
C PHE A 159 24.59 12.27 23.94
N SER A 160 23.50 12.32 24.72
CA SER A 160 23.09 13.50 25.52
C SER A 160 23.08 14.81 24.71
N ALA A 161 22.96 14.71 23.38
CA ALA A 161 23.04 15.82 22.46
C ALA A 161 21.64 16.45 22.31
N ASN A 162 21.49 17.70 22.74
CA ASN A 162 20.24 18.45 22.64
C ASN A 162 20.12 19.12 21.26
N ILE A 163 19.95 18.31 20.22
CA ILE A 163 19.70 18.79 18.85
C ILE A 163 18.20 19.03 18.68
N SER A 164 17.80 20.18 18.14
CA SER A 164 16.39 20.50 17.89
C SER A 164 15.75 19.52 16.90
N PHE A 165 14.53 19.07 17.20
CA PHE A 165 13.71 18.23 16.31
C PHE A 165 13.57 18.80 14.90
N CYS A 166 13.46 20.14 14.78
CA CYS A 166 13.36 20.84 13.50
C CYS A 166 14.60 20.70 12.61
N VAL A 167 15.77 20.40 13.19
CA VAL A 167 17.00 20.20 12.44
C VAL A 167 17.13 18.72 12.04
N VAL A 168 16.77 17.81 12.96
CA VAL A 168 16.78 16.36 12.70
C VAL A 168 15.89 16.01 11.51
N ILE A 169 14.69 16.58 11.43
CA ILE A 169 13.76 16.34 10.32
C ILE A 169 14.33 16.74 8.96
N LEU A 170 15.09 17.84 8.87
CA LEU A 170 15.74 18.26 7.64
C LEU A 170 16.86 17.31 7.23
N PHE A 171 17.67 16.85 8.19
CA PHE A 171 18.71 15.86 7.91
C PHE A 171 18.13 14.52 7.45
N VAL A 172 17.05 14.05 8.07
CA VAL A 172 16.35 12.83 7.66
C VAL A 172 15.76 12.99 6.26
N ALA A 173 15.12 14.13 5.95
CA ALA A 173 14.57 14.40 4.62
C ALA A 173 15.67 14.39 3.54
N ILE A 174 16.80 15.05 3.77
CA ILE A 174 17.94 15.07 2.85
C ILE A 174 18.55 13.68 2.70
N GLY A 175 18.61 12.89 3.77
CA GLY A 175 19.11 11.51 3.74
C GLY A 175 18.18 10.53 3.01
N LEU A 176 16.86 10.73 3.08
CA LEU A 176 15.86 9.94 2.36
C LEU A 176 15.73 10.35 0.88
N LEU A 177 16.06 11.59 0.53
CA LEU A 177 16.01 12.11 -0.84
C LEU A 177 16.78 11.27 -1.87
N PRO A 178 18.04 10.83 -1.65
CA PRO A 178 18.71 9.94 -2.59
C PRO A 178 18.04 8.57 -2.70
N LEU A 179 17.37 8.11 -1.64
CA LEU A 179 16.63 6.83 -1.65
C LEU A 179 15.31 6.93 -2.42
N THR A 180 14.65 8.09 -2.43
CA THR A 180 13.43 8.28 -3.22
C THR A 180 13.68 8.36 -4.73
N PHE A 181 14.91 8.66 -5.16
CA PHE A 181 15.31 8.59 -6.56
C PHE A 181 15.55 7.15 -7.07
N LEU A 182 15.50 6.14 -6.21
CA LEU A 182 15.72 4.75 -6.61
C LEU A 182 14.58 4.23 -7.49
N LYS A 183 14.98 3.47 -8.52
CA LYS A 183 14.15 2.98 -9.60
C LYS A 183 13.38 1.73 -9.15
N SER A 184 12.17 1.91 -8.66
CA SER A 184 11.20 0.85 -8.29
C SER A 184 11.63 -0.07 -7.12
N PRO A 185 10.69 -0.52 -6.27
CA PRO A 185 10.92 -1.53 -5.22
C PRO A 185 11.54 -2.84 -5.71
N ASN A 186 11.50 -3.12 -7.03
CA ASN A 186 12.12 -4.31 -7.62
C ASN A 186 13.65 -4.35 -7.47
N ASP A 187 14.31 -3.18 -7.47
CA ASP A 187 15.77 -3.11 -7.46
C ASP A 187 16.38 -3.37 -6.06
N PHE A 188 15.58 -3.22 -4.98
CA PHE A 188 16.05 -3.31 -3.59
C PHE A 188 15.23 -4.29 -2.73
N TRP A 189 14.86 -5.45 -3.29
CA TRP A 189 14.08 -6.46 -2.56
C TRP A 189 14.76 -6.93 -1.25
N TRP A 190 16.09 -6.94 -1.19
CA TRP A 190 16.85 -7.32 0.00
C TRP A 190 16.67 -6.35 1.17
N ALA A 191 16.42 -5.07 0.89
CA ALA A 191 16.20 -4.05 1.92
C ALA A 191 14.89 -4.33 2.69
N VAL A 192 13.87 -4.86 1.99
CA VAL A 192 12.61 -5.26 2.63
C VAL A 192 12.77 -6.50 3.49
N VAL A 193 13.55 -7.48 3.02
CA VAL A 193 13.85 -8.66 3.85
C VAL A 193 14.58 -8.25 5.13
N LEU A 194 15.56 -7.34 5.03
CA LEU A 194 16.25 -6.79 6.21
C LEU A 194 15.26 -6.06 7.13
N ALA A 195 14.41 -5.19 6.58
CA ALA A 195 13.42 -4.46 7.37
C ALA A 195 12.51 -5.44 8.15
N MET A 196 12.03 -6.51 7.50
CA MET A 196 11.20 -7.55 8.11
C MET A 196 11.91 -8.31 9.24
N CYS A 197 13.20 -8.61 9.07
CA CYS A 197 14.00 -9.22 10.14
C CYS A 197 14.15 -8.25 11.33
N THR A 198 14.39 -6.96 11.07
CA THR A 198 14.53 -5.96 12.14
C THR A 198 13.22 -5.71 12.88
N THR A 199 12.07 -5.67 12.20
CA THR A 199 10.76 -5.51 12.85
C THR A 199 10.42 -6.73 13.70
N SER A 200 10.71 -7.93 13.21
CA SER A 200 10.51 -9.16 13.98
C SER A 200 11.37 -9.19 15.24
N LEU A 201 12.64 -8.79 15.15
CA LEU A 201 13.52 -8.67 16.31
C LEU A 201 13.05 -7.57 17.28
N ALA A 202 12.57 -6.44 16.77
CA ALA A 202 12.03 -5.37 17.58
C ALA A 202 10.79 -5.82 18.38
N VAL A 203 9.88 -6.58 17.76
CA VAL A 203 8.71 -7.15 18.45
C VAL A 203 9.14 -8.09 19.57
N ILE A 204 10.15 -8.95 19.33
CA ILE A 204 10.71 -9.83 20.37
C ILE A 204 11.26 -9.00 21.53
N PHE A 205 12.04 -7.93 21.25
CA PHE A 205 12.57 -7.05 22.30
C PHE A 205 11.48 -6.28 23.05
N ILE A 206 10.42 -5.83 22.37
CA ILE A 206 9.27 -5.19 23.01
C ILE A 206 8.59 -6.17 23.97
N CYS A 207 8.35 -7.41 23.55
CA CYS A 207 7.75 -8.43 24.40
C CYS A 207 8.63 -8.78 25.61
N LEU A 208 9.94 -9.00 25.40
CA LEU A 208 10.88 -9.29 26.48
C LEU A 208 11.01 -8.11 27.46
N GLY A 209 11.13 -6.89 26.95
CA GLY A 209 11.16 -5.68 27.78
C GLY A 209 9.88 -5.51 28.60
N SER A 210 8.72 -5.73 27.98
CA SER A 210 7.43 -5.65 28.68
C SER A 210 7.30 -6.69 29.80
N LEU A 211 7.82 -7.91 29.59
CA LEU A 211 7.82 -8.95 30.63
C LEU A 211 8.75 -8.62 31.80
N LEU A 212 9.92 -8.03 31.51
CA LEU A 212 10.87 -7.62 32.54
C LEU A 212 10.36 -6.41 33.35
N ASP A 213 9.65 -5.50 32.70
CA ASP A 213 9.10 -4.28 33.33
C ASP A 213 7.74 -4.50 34.01
N TYR A 214 7.14 -5.69 33.88
CA TYR A 214 5.80 -6.00 34.37
C TYR A 214 5.65 -5.71 35.87
N ASP A 215 6.54 -6.26 36.70
CA ASP A 215 6.47 -6.16 38.17
C ASP A 215 6.60 -4.70 38.68
N THR A 216 7.27 -3.84 37.92
CA THR A 216 7.49 -2.43 38.27
C THR A 216 6.33 -1.55 37.80
N CYS A 217 5.80 -1.82 36.60
CA CYS A 217 4.79 -0.99 35.93
C CYS A 217 3.35 -1.32 36.34
N GLU A 218 3.06 -2.53 36.83
CA GLU A 218 1.71 -2.97 37.22
C GLU A 218 1.06 -1.99 38.22
N LYS A 219 1.83 -1.49 39.18
CA LYS A 219 1.34 -0.59 40.26
C LYS A 219 0.90 0.78 39.76
N TYR A 220 1.38 1.21 38.59
CA TYR A 220 1.10 2.53 38.02
C TYR A 220 0.13 2.46 36.83
N HIS A 221 -0.39 1.27 36.51
CA HIS A 221 -1.32 1.10 35.41
C HIS A 221 -2.67 1.76 35.75
N LYS A 222 -2.92 2.93 35.17
CA LYS A 222 -4.22 3.60 35.18
C LYS A 222 -4.69 3.77 33.75
N MET A 223 -5.89 3.27 33.46
CA MET A 223 -6.55 3.60 32.20
C MET A 223 -6.92 5.09 32.20
N PRO A 224 -6.66 5.83 31.11
CA PRO A 224 -7.08 7.21 31.00
C PRO A 224 -8.61 7.33 31.05
N GLU A 225 -9.10 8.44 31.58
CA GLU A 225 -10.52 8.74 31.54
C GLU A 225 -10.99 8.95 30.10
N PHE A 226 -12.26 8.62 29.83
CA PHE A 226 -12.81 8.69 28.49
C PHE A 226 -13.01 10.15 28.06
N ASN A 227 -12.18 10.61 27.13
CA ASN A 227 -12.33 11.90 26.47
C ASN A 227 -12.65 11.70 24.98
N ILE A 228 -13.65 12.42 24.49
CA ILE A 228 -14.09 12.33 23.09
C ILE A 228 -12.97 12.75 22.12
N ILE A 229 -12.17 13.76 22.49
CA ILE A 229 -11.08 14.27 21.65
C ILE A 229 -10.00 13.20 21.49
N ASP A 230 -9.55 12.60 22.60
CA ASP A 230 -8.55 11.52 22.60
C ASP A 230 -9.07 10.29 21.86
N TYR A 231 -10.37 10.02 21.94
CA TYR A 231 -11.02 8.96 21.18
C TYR A 231 -10.92 9.20 19.65
N PHE A 232 -11.22 10.41 19.16
CA PHE A 232 -11.08 10.72 17.72
C PHE A 232 -9.61 10.67 17.24
N LEU A 233 -8.66 11.10 18.07
CA LEU A 233 -7.23 10.99 17.78
C LEU A 233 -6.78 9.52 17.71
N ALA A 234 -7.26 8.69 18.62
CA ALA A 234 -7.03 7.25 18.61
C ALA A 234 -7.61 6.59 17.36
N LEU A 235 -8.84 6.94 16.97
CA LEU A 235 -9.45 6.47 15.73
C LEU A 235 -8.63 6.82 14.50
N GLY A 236 -8.14 8.06 14.40
CA GLY A 236 -7.26 8.49 13.31
C GLY A 236 -5.96 7.68 13.25
N THR A 237 -5.38 7.37 14.41
CA THR A 237 -4.18 6.52 14.52
C THR A 237 -4.46 5.08 14.08
N MET A 238 -5.61 4.51 14.46
CA MET A 238 -6.03 3.18 14.00
C MET A 238 -6.26 3.17 12.49
N LEU A 239 -6.96 4.16 11.93
CA LEU A 239 -7.17 4.30 10.49
C LEU A 239 -5.85 4.37 9.72
N PHE A 240 -4.87 5.12 10.25
CA PHE A 240 -3.53 5.19 9.68
C PHE A 240 -2.80 3.83 9.75
N ALA A 241 -2.90 3.11 10.87
CA ALA A 241 -2.25 1.80 11.06
C ALA A 241 -2.79 0.67 10.15
N TYR A 242 -4.02 0.83 9.68
CA TYR A 242 -4.69 -0.08 8.77
C TYR A 242 -4.74 0.44 7.32
N GLY A 243 -4.14 1.62 7.05
CA GLY A 243 -3.92 2.14 5.70
C GLY A 243 -2.85 1.34 4.94
N GLY A 244 -2.77 1.55 3.63
CA GLY A 244 -1.74 0.91 2.76
C GLY A 244 -2.27 0.42 1.40
N HIS A 245 -3.60 0.26 1.27
CA HIS A 245 -4.23 -0.20 0.02
C HIS A 245 -3.97 0.70 -1.20
N SER A 246 -3.63 1.97 -0.98
CA SER A 246 -3.26 2.92 -2.03
C SER A 246 -1.99 2.51 -2.78
N ALA A 247 -1.07 1.79 -2.13
CA ALA A 247 0.18 1.34 -2.74
C ALA A 247 0.01 0.07 -3.59
N PHE A 248 -1.10 -0.66 -3.41
CA PHE A 248 -1.32 -1.96 -4.03
C PHE A 248 -1.31 -1.92 -5.57
N PRO A 249 -1.93 -0.95 -6.26
CA PRO A 249 -1.87 -0.88 -7.72
C PRO A 249 -0.44 -0.71 -8.25
N THR A 250 0.38 0.07 -7.55
CA THR A 250 1.79 0.30 -7.90
C THR A 250 2.61 -0.96 -7.67
N ILE A 251 2.44 -1.62 -6.52
CA ILE A 251 3.12 -2.89 -6.21
C ILE A 251 2.70 -3.98 -7.21
N GLN A 252 1.41 -4.07 -7.54
CA GLN A 252 0.89 -5.02 -8.52
C GLN A 252 1.45 -4.75 -9.92
N HIS A 253 1.61 -3.48 -10.30
CA HIS A 253 2.26 -3.13 -11.56
C HIS A 253 3.72 -3.60 -11.59
N ASP A 254 4.45 -3.55 -10.47
CA ASP A 254 5.86 -3.96 -10.44
C ASP A 254 6.07 -5.49 -10.32
N MET A 255 5.00 -6.28 -10.27
CA MET A 255 5.07 -7.74 -10.24
C MET A 255 5.37 -8.34 -11.62
N LYS A 256 6.10 -9.46 -11.60
CA LYS A 256 6.29 -10.29 -12.79
C LYS A 256 4.96 -10.88 -13.31
N ARG A 257 4.08 -11.25 -12.38
CA ARG A 257 2.76 -11.84 -12.60
C ARG A 257 1.71 -11.10 -11.77
N PRO A 258 1.06 -10.05 -12.33
CA PRO A 258 0.14 -9.20 -11.57
C PRO A 258 -1.16 -9.92 -11.16
N ASP A 259 -1.47 -11.06 -11.76
CA ASP A 259 -2.59 -11.94 -11.40
C ASP A 259 -2.37 -12.68 -10.08
N GLU A 260 -1.11 -12.91 -9.70
CA GLU A 260 -0.77 -13.58 -8.44
C GLU A 260 -0.82 -12.62 -7.23
N PHE A 261 -1.09 -11.33 -7.43
CA PHE A 261 -1.13 -10.33 -6.36
C PHE A 261 -2.11 -10.69 -5.22
N SER A 262 -3.25 -11.31 -5.53
CA SER A 262 -4.20 -11.74 -4.50
C SER A 262 -3.59 -12.76 -3.52
N LYS A 263 -2.64 -13.61 -3.97
CA LYS A 263 -1.93 -14.54 -3.08
C LYS A 263 -1.02 -13.78 -2.11
N SER A 264 -0.32 -12.75 -2.60
CA SER A 264 0.54 -11.86 -1.81
C SER A 264 -0.27 -11.08 -0.77
N ALA A 265 -1.42 -10.53 -1.18
CA ALA A 265 -2.32 -9.81 -0.28
C ALA A 265 -2.86 -10.73 0.83
N ILE A 266 -3.36 -11.93 0.48
CA ILE A 266 -3.86 -12.89 1.47
C ILE A 266 -2.77 -13.25 2.47
N MET A 267 -1.55 -13.59 2.01
CA MET A 267 -0.42 -13.87 2.90
C MET A 267 -0.18 -12.72 3.88
N ALA A 268 -0.21 -11.48 3.39
CA ALA A 268 0.08 -10.32 4.21
C ALA A 268 -0.99 -10.10 5.30
N PHE A 269 -2.26 -10.19 4.97
CA PHE A 269 -3.34 -10.05 5.95
C PHE A 269 -3.40 -11.21 6.93
N THR A 270 -3.11 -12.44 6.50
CA THR A 270 -3.02 -13.59 7.41
C THR A 270 -1.88 -13.45 8.41
N SER A 271 -0.80 -12.73 8.09
CA SER A 271 0.31 -12.48 9.01
C SER A 271 -0.01 -11.45 10.11
N LYS A 272 -1.08 -10.66 9.93
CA LYS A 272 -1.53 -9.63 10.89
C LYS A 272 -2.50 -10.16 11.95
N LEU A 273 -3.06 -11.35 11.74
CA LEU A 273 -3.99 -12.00 12.68
C LEU A 273 -3.20 -12.85 13.70
#